data_AF-A0A4R6QDL2-F1
#
_entry.id   AF-A0A4R6QDL2-F1
#
_cell.length_a   1.000
_cell.length_b   1.000
_cell.length_c   1.000
_cell.angle_alpha   90.00
_cell.angle_beta   90.00
_cell.angle_gamma   90.00
#
_symmetry.space_group_name_H-M   'P 1'
#
loop_
_entity.id
_entity.type
_entity.pdbx_description
1 polymer ?
#
loop_
_entity_poly.entity_id
_entity_poly.type
_entity_poly.pdbx_seq_one_letter_code
_entity_poly.pdbx_strand_id
1 'polypeptide(L)'
;MNKTYITLSLMLLLTASYGQNSATLKADKLFESYQYVAAIDEYTKLAEGKNGNEYIYTQLADSYYNVFDSENAAKWFAKATAKGKADAETYYRYAQTLKVLGKYQEANKQMDVFSKMIPSDARAKEHLANPNYIPSLANNSKLFDVVSTNINSKGQSDFGAMLTNDNTLYFASTRNSSNKTDNWNKQPYLDIYQATRDEKGTFSEPTQVKELNTPFHDGPITLSADGNTMYFARDGHSEGQFEKNKKSNIKVGQQGIYKATKVDGKWTNVEALPINSTSYSVTNPSLSKDGKTLYFASNMPNGLGESDIWKVAIEANGYGKPQNLGSNVNTADRENFPFIDDDNTLYFASTGRQGFGGFDVFKADMNSSSPAKNLGKLVNTEKDDFSFSFNKNQNVGYFSSNRNGNDAIYSALPLCKAEAIVLVTNAKTKNPLANASVGILDAKGNVIATEKTNSEGKVSYPIECNLGYGLQIAAQNFESTSSAVKADKAGATTVEVSLTPSEVIITDKEVILSPIFFEYDKSNITAQGAAELDKLVKVMKDNPSMVIFVKSHTDSKGSNDYNLKLSERRAQSTVQYIVSKGISQGNISGKGFGSTEQKVSCGTDCTAEQDAQNRRSEFLIVKK
;
A
#
# COMPACT_ATOMS: atom_id res chain seq x y z
N MET A 1 33.19 10.75 -61.96
CA MET A 1 33.32 12.17 -61.59
C MET A 1 32.03 12.62 -60.92
N ASN A 2 32.03 12.68 -59.58
CA ASN A 2 31.39 13.74 -58.79
C ASN A 2 31.72 13.48 -57.32
N LYS A 3 32.18 14.54 -56.66
CA LYS A 3 32.75 14.57 -55.31
C LYS A 3 31.61 14.54 -54.28
N THR A 4 31.83 13.80 -53.18
CA THR A 4 31.10 14.04 -51.94
C THR A 4 32.11 14.05 -50.80
N TYR A 5 32.16 15.18 -50.12
CA TYR A 5 33.10 15.51 -49.06
C TYR A 5 32.79 14.71 -47.80
N ILE A 6 33.79 14.00 -47.27
CA ILE A 6 33.77 13.41 -45.93
C ILE A 6 34.00 14.55 -44.94
N THR A 7 32.92 15.08 -44.36
CA THR A 7 33.00 15.92 -43.17
C THR A 7 33.23 15.01 -41.97
N LEU A 8 34.50 14.92 -41.57
CA LEU A 8 34.97 14.39 -40.31
C LEU A 8 34.49 15.33 -39.19
N SER A 9 33.29 15.09 -38.66
CA SER A 9 32.82 15.76 -37.45
C SER A 9 33.56 15.16 -36.26
N LEU A 10 34.74 15.72 -36.00
CA LEU A 10 35.50 15.55 -34.77
C LEU A 10 34.62 16.06 -33.61
N MET A 11 33.81 15.17 -33.02
CA MET A 11 33.31 15.40 -31.68
C MET A 11 34.53 15.44 -30.77
N LEU A 12 35.00 16.65 -30.47
CA LEU A 12 35.83 16.91 -29.32
C LEU A 12 35.05 16.40 -28.11
N LEU A 13 35.33 15.15 -27.72
CA LEU A 13 35.25 14.73 -26.34
C LEU A 13 36.11 15.72 -25.56
N LEU A 14 35.47 16.76 -25.03
CA LEU A 14 35.98 17.48 -23.88
C LEU A 14 36.01 16.46 -22.75
N THR A 15 37.06 15.64 -22.76
CA THR A 15 37.57 15.00 -21.57
C THR A 15 37.94 16.17 -20.66
N ALA A 16 37.02 16.52 -19.76
CA ALA A 16 37.39 17.25 -18.57
C ALA A 16 38.45 16.38 -17.90
N SER A 17 39.70 16.73 -18.18
CA SER A 17 40.87 16.16 -17.54
C SER A 17 40.83 16.67 -16.11
N TYR A 18 39.97 16.08 -15.28
CA TYR A 18 40.13 16.17 -13.84
C TYR A 18 41.49 15.53 -13.58
N GLY A 19 42.50 16.36 -13.34
CA GLY A 19 43.82 15.88 -12.99
C GLY A 19 43.66 14.89 -11.84
N GLN A 20 44.01 13.62 -12.08
CA GLN A 20 44.08 12.62 -11.03
C GLN A 20 44.99 13.16 -9.95
N ASN A 21 44.39 13.59 -8.84
CA ASN A 21 45.15 13.97 -7.68
C ASN A 21 45.81 12.70 -7.16
N SER A 22 47.13 12.68 -7.03
CA SER A 22 47.86 11.54 -6.47
C SER A 22 47.32 11.12 -5.10
N ALA A 23 46.63 12.03 -4.39
CA ALA A 23 45.97 11.75 -3.13
C ALA A 23 44.77 10.78 -3.22
N THR A 24 43.99 10.78 -4.31
CA THR A 24 42.79 9.92 -4.44
C THR A 24 43.07 8.59 -5.14
N LEU A 25 44.17 8.49 -5.90
CA LEU A 25 44.50 7.32 -6.75
C LEU A 25 44.29 5.96 -6.08
N LYS A 26 44.66 5.82 -4.80
CA LYS A 26 44.47 4.57 -4.06
C LYS A 26 42.98 4.27 -3.81
N ALA A 27 42.21 5.27 -3.37
CA ALA A 27 40.79 5.12 -3.12
C ALA A 27 40.01 4.89 -4.43
N ASP A 28 40.35 5.64 -5.49
CA ASP A 28 39.74 5.51 -6.82
C ASP A 28 39.95 4.10 -7.37
N LYS A 29 41.15 3.55 -7.24
CA LYS A 29 41.47 2.18 -7.66
C LYS A 29 40.65 1.11 -6.92
N LEU A 30 40.40 1.30 -5.62
CA LEU A 30 39.56 0.40 -4.83
C LEU A 30 38.11 0.50 -5.30
N PHE A 31 37.60 1.72 -5.48
CA PHE A 31 36.26 2.00 -5.96
C PHE A 31 35.99 1.42 -7.35
N GLU A 32 36.87 1.67 -8.33
CA GLU A 32 36.79 1.13 -9.69
C GLU A 32 36.86 -0.41 -9.74
N SER A 33 37.35 -1.03 -8.67
CA SER A 33 37.39 -2.49 -8.51
C SER A 33 36.27 -3.05 -7.63
N TYR A 34 35.26 -2.24 -7.33
CA TYR A 34 34.11 -2.55 -6.50
C TYR A 34 34.45 -2.93 -5.04
N GLN A 35 35.66 -2.59 -4.57
CA GLN A 35 36.10 -2.84 -3.20
C GLN A 35 35.62 -1.72 -2.27
N TYR A 36 34.31 -1.49 -2.22
CA TYR A 36 33.72 -0.30 -1.60
C TYR A 36 34.02 -0.16 -0.10
N VAL A 37 34.05 -1.26 0.66
CA VAL A 37 34.44 -1.20 2.09
C VAL A 37 35.86 -0.66 2.27
N ALA A 38 36.81 -1.13 1.46
CA ALA A 38 38.18 -0.61 1.51
C ALA A 38 38.27 0.82 0.94
N ALA A 39 37.46 1.15 -0.07
CA ALA A 39 37.39 2.49 -0.62
C ALA A 39 36.86 3.50 0.41
N ILE A 40 35.85 3.12 1.21
CA ILE A 40 35.30 3.91 2.32
C ILE A 40 36.41 4.32 3.29
N ASP A 41 37.25 3.37 3.71
CA ASP A 41 38.34 3.64 4.65
C ASP A 41 39.33 4.69 4.10
N GLU A 42 39.67 4.60 2.82
CA GLU A 42 40.62 5.52 2.18
C GLU A 42 39.99 6.89 1.88
N TYR A 43 38.77 6.94 1.36
CA TYR A 43 38.07 8.19 1.11
C TYR A 43 37.72 8.93 2.41
N THR A 44 37.39 8.23 3.51
CA THR A 44 37.11 8.86 4.80
C THR A 44 38.30 9.65 5.31
N LYS A 45 39.51 9.08 5.22
CA LYS A 45 40.76 9.78 5.59
C LYS A 45 40.96 11.07 4.78
N LEU A 46 40.62 11.04 3.48
CA LEU A 46 40.72 12.20 2.60
C LEU A 46 39.64 13.24 2.88
N ALA A 47 38.40 12.78 3.11
CA ALA A 47 37.22 13.60 3.32
C ALA A 47 37.26 14.38 4.65
N GLU A 48 37.82 13.77 5.70
CA GLU A 48 37.97 14.37 7.03
C GLU A 48 39.29 15.17 7.17
N GLY A 49 40.22 15.00 6.24
CA GLY A 49 41.46 15.77 6.15
C GLY A 49 41.32 17.09 5.41
N LYS A 50 42.47 17.74 5.13
CA LYS A 50 42.54 19.01 4.36
C LYS A 50 42.18 18.88 2.88
N ASN A 51 42.04 17.64 2.38
CA ASN A 51 41.84 17.35 0.96
C ASN A 51 40.36 17.15 0.60
N GLY A 52 39.45 17.20 1.57
CA GLY A 52 38.02 17.01 1.35
C GLY A 52 37.48 17.98 0.30
N ASN A 53 36.86 17.42 -0.73
CA ASN A 53 36.21 18.15 -1.80
C ASN A 53 34.99 17.37 -2.28
N GLU A 54 34.21 18.01 -3.15
CA GLU A 54 32.99 17.46 -3.71
C GLU A 54 33.17 16.07 -4.33
N TYR A 55 34.19 15.87 -5.18
CA TYR A 55 34.48 14.56 -5.77
C TYR A 55 34.70 13.49 -4.71
N ILE A 56 35.53 13.76 -3.70
CA ILE A 56 35.78 12.82 -2.61
C ILE A 56 34.50 12.53 -1.81
N TYR A 57 33.67 13.54 -1.57
CA TYR A 57 32.39 13.36 -0.86
C TYR A 57 31.41 12.53 -1.69
N THR A 58 31.33 12.73 -3.00
CA THR A 58 30.51 11.93 -3.92
C THR A 58 30.99 10.48 -3.93
N GLN A 59 32.28 10.23 -4.14
CA GLN A 59 32.82 8.87 -4.18
C GLN A 59 32.65 8.13 -2.84
N LEU A 60 32.81 8.83 -1.71
CA LEU A 60 32.57 8.26 -0.39
C LEU A 60 31.08 7.95 -0.18
N ALA A 61 30.20 8.86 -0.57
CA ALA A 61 28.75 8.66 -0.50
C ALA A 61 28.30 7.48 -1.37
N ASP A 62 28.78 7.40 -2.61
CA ASP A 62 28.53 6.29 -3.52
C ASP A 62 29.07 4.97 -2.97
N SER A 63 30.24 4.98 -2.31
CA SER A 63 30.76 3.76 -1.69
C SER A 63 29.84 3.26 -0.57
N TYR A 64 29.35 4.16 0.29
CA TYR A 64 28.37 3.83 1.32
C TYR A 64 27.02 3.39 0.72
N TYR A 65 26.57 4.03 -0.36
CA TYR A 65 25.36 3.67 -1.10
C TYR A 65 25.43 2.24 -1.63
N ASN A 66 26.58 1.84 -2.21
CA ASN A 66 26.78 0.50 -2.76
C ASN A 66 26.92 -0.61 -1.70
N VAL A 67 27.26 -0.27 -0.45
CA VAL A 67 27.27 -1.22 0.67
C VAL A 67 26.02 -1.10 1.56
N PHE A 68 24.98 -0.42 1.07
CA PHE A 68 23.68 -0.25 1.73
C PHE A 68 23.72 0.48 3.09
N ASP A 69 24.79 1.23 3.38
CA ASP A 69 24.89 2.10 4.56
C ASP A 69 24.26 3.47 4.24
N SER A 70 22.93 3.48 4.29
CA SER A 70 22.13 4.64 3.86
C SER A 70 22.33 5.88 4.75
N GLU A 71 22.61 5.69 6.05
CA GLU A 71 22.83 6.80 6.97
C GLU A 71 24.11 7.56 6.64
N ASN A 72 25.23 6.83 6.44
CA ASN A 72 26.49 7.47 6.05
C ASN A 72 26.45 7.98 4.61
N ALA A 73 25.80 7.26 3.69
CA ALA A 73 25.60 7.73 2.32
C ALA A 73 24.88 9.09 2.32
N ALA A 74 23.77 9.24 3.06
CA ALA A 74 23.02 10.49 3.13
C ALA A 74 23.85 11.63 3.71
N LYS A 75 24.66 11.36 4.74
CA LYS A 75 25.57 12.34 5.35
C LYS A 75 26.57 12.88 4.32
N TRP A 76 27.17 12.01 3.51
CA TRP A 76 28.19 12.42 2.55
C TRP A 76 27.61 13.03 1.27
N PHE A 77 26.46 12.53 0.80
CA PHE A 77 25.72 13.18 -0.29
C PHE A 77 25.27 14.60 0.07
N ALA A 78 24.85 14.84 1.32
CA ALA A 78 24.54 16.18 1.79
C ALA A 78 25.74 17.13 1.67
N LYS A 79 26.95 16.65 1.97
CA LYS A 79 28.18 17.42 1.80
C LYS A 79 28.56 17.62 0.33
N ALA A 80 28.40 16.60 -0.50
CA ALA A 80 28.68 16.67 -1.94
C ALA A 80 27.78 17.70 -2.64
N THR A 81 26.50 17.72 -2.29
CA THR A 81 25.49 18.59 -2.92
C THR A 81 25.42 20.01 -2.35
N ALA A 82 26.05 20.27 -1.19
CA ALA A 82 25.95 21.53 -0.46
C ALA A 82 26.33 22.79 -1.26
N LYS A 83 27.24 22.68 -2.23
CA LYS A 83 27.73 23.80 -3.04
C LYS A 83 27.05 23.95 -4.40
N GLY A 84 26.09 23.10 -4.74
CA GLY A 84 25.36 23.20 -6.02
C GLY A 84 26.17 22.82 -7.27
N LYS A 85 27.28 22.09 -7.10
CA LYS A 85 28.21 21.75 -8.19
C LYS A 85 28.18 20.28 -8.60
N ALA A 86 27.56 19.43 -7.79
CA ALA A 86 27.44 18.01 -8.04
C ALA A 86 26.67 17.76 -9.34
N ASP A 87 26.99 16.65 -10.00
CA ASP A 87 26.26 16.22 -11.19
C ASP A 87 24.83 15.79 -10.83
N ALA A 88 23.99 15.67 -11.87
CA ALA A 88 22.58 15.30 -11.68
C ALA A 88 22.45 13.94 -10.97
N GLU A 89 23.29 12.97 -11.32
CA GLU A 89 23.24 11.62 -10.77
C GLU A 89 23.51 11.60 -9.26
N THR A 90 24.40 12.46 -8.76
CA THR A 90 24.63 12.64 -7.33
C THR A 90 23.35 13.10 -6.61
N TYR A 91 22.59 14.03 -7.19
CA TYR A 91 21.31 14.46 -6.62
C TYR A 91 20.27 13.34 -6.66
N TYR A 92 20.23 12.55 -7.73
CA TYR A 92 19.33 11.40 -7.84
C TYR A 92 19.62 10.35 -6.76
N ARG A 93 20.88 9.91 -6.64
CA ARG A 93 21.29 8.93 -5.62
C ARG A 93 21.09 9.44 -4.20
N TYR A 94 21.30 10.74 -3.98
CA TYR A 94 20.98 11.35 -2.70
C TYR A 94 19.48 11.26 -2.40
N ALA A 95 18.61 11.53 -3.39
CA ALA A 95 17.18 11.37 -3.24
C ALA A 95 16.78 9.93 -2.91
N GLN A 96 17.32 8.94 -3.63
CA GLN A 96 17.08 7.52 -3.35
C GLN A 96 17.54 7.12 -1.94
N THR A 97 18.71 7.60 -1.51
CA THR A 97 19.22 7.36 -0.16
C THR A 97 18.28 7.95 0.91
N LEU A 98 17.79 9.17 0.70
CA LEU A 98 16.84 9.82 1.62
C LEU A 98 15.50 9.07 1.67
N LYS A 99 15.03 8.55 0.54
CA LYS A 99 13.83 7.70 0.44
C LYS A 99 13.98 6.44 1.31
N VAL A 100 15.13 5.76 1.26
CA VAL A 100 15.42 4.57 2.10
C VAL A 100 15.44 4.88 3.61
N LEU A 101 15.74 6.14 3.97
CA LEU A 101 15.68 6.66 5.33
C LEU A 101 14.29 7.18 5.73
N GLY A 102 13.28 7.04 4.86
CA GLY A 102 11.92 7.57 5.07
C GLY A 102 11.82 9.11 5.01
N LYS A 103 12.88 9.80 4.55
CA LYS A 103 12.97 11.27 4.45
C LYS A 103 12.42 11.76 3.11
N TYR A 104 11.15 11.45 2.84
CA TYR A 104 10.52 11.66 1.53
C TYR A 104 10.47 13.13 1.09
N GLN A 105 10.25 14.05 2.03
CA GLN A 105 10.20 15.48 1.70
C GLN A 105 11.58 16.00 1.27
N GLU A 106 12.64 15.56 1.94
CA GLU A 106 14.01 15.86 1.58
C GLU A 106 14.40 15.20 0.26
N ALA A 107 14.00 13.95 0.04
CA ALA A 107 14.21 13.24 -1.21
C ALA A 107 13.59 14.01 -2.39
N ASN A 108 12.34 14.48 -2.25
CA ASN A 108 11.66 15.27 -3.27
C ASN A 108 12.39 16.56 -3.60
N LYS A 109 12.98 17.25 -2.61
CA LYS A 109 13.81 18.45 -2.86
C LYS A 109 15.02 18.13 -3.73
N GLN A 110 15.65 16.97 -3.55
CA GLN A 110 16.79 16.57 -4.39
C GLN A 110 16.32 16.18 -5.80
N MET A 111 15.18 15.48 -5.91
CA MET A 111 14.57 15.19 -7.21
C MET A 111 14.15 16.44 -7.97
N ASP A 112 13.70 17.49 -7.29
CA ASP A 112 13.41 18.77 -7.94
C ASP A 112 14.66 19.41 -8.56
N VAL A 113 15.83 19.24 -7.93
CA VAL A 113 17.12 19.70 -8.48
C VAL A 113 17.51 18.83 -9.68
N PHE A 114 17.49 17.52 -9.52
CA PHE A 114 17.75 16.56 -10.60
C PHE A 114 16.88 16.83 -11.85
N SER A 115 15.57 16.98 -11.66
CA SER A 115 14.62 17.23 -12.75
C SER A 115 14.82 18.57 -13.44
N LYS A 116 15.37 19.58 -12.75
CA LYS A 116 15.77 20.85 -13.39
C LYS A 116 17.04 20.71 -14.22
N MET A 117 17.97 19.87 -13.80
CA MET A 117 19.24 19.65 -14.51
C MET A 117 19.04 18.84 -15.78
N ILE A 118 18.18 17.81 -15.75
CA ILE A 118 17.95 16.90 -16.88
C ILE A 118 16.45 16.60 -17.09
N PRO A 119 15.64 17.59 -17.50
CA PRO A 119 14.17 17.46 -17.57
C PRO A 119 13.66 16.42 -18.59
N SER A 120 14.50 15.99 -19.54
CA SER A 120 14.15 14.97 -20.52
C SER A 120 14.30 13.54 -20.01
N ASP A 121 15.01 13.33 -18.89
CA ASP A 121 15.22 12.01 -18.27
C ASP A 121 13.86 11.41 -17.85
N ALA A 122 13.71 10.09 -17.99
CA ALA A 122 12.48 9.38 -17.65
C ALA A 122 12.15 9.51 -16.15
N ARG A 123 13.17 9.42 -15.29
CA ARG A 123 13.06 9.57 -13.83
C ARG A 123 12.58 10.98 -13.46
N ALA A 124 13.07 11.98 -14.20
CA ALA A 124 12.67 13.37 -14.01
C ALA A 124 11.20 13.59 -14.40
N LYS A 125 10.77 13.04 -15.54
CA LYS A 125 9.39 13.10 -16.02
C LYS A 125 8.41 12.40 -15.05
N GLU A 126 8.78 11.24 -14.53
CA GLU A 126 7.97 10.50 -13.55
C GLU A 126 7.81 11.32 -12.26
N HIS A 127 8.90 11.87 -11.71
CA HIS A 127 8.85 12.75 -10.54
C HIS A 127 7.98 13.98 -10.76
N LEU A 128 8.16 14.69 -11.89
CA LEU A 128 7.39 15.90 -12.18
C LEU A 128 5.88 15.63 -12.38
N ALA A 129 5.53 14.45 -12.88
CA ALA A 129 4.13 14.05 -13.05
C ALA A 129 3.45 13.74 -11.71
N ASN A 130 4.18 13.20 -10.73
CA ASN A 130 3.62 12.79 -9.45
C ASN A 130 4.67 12.86 -8.30
N PRO A 131 5.04 14.07 -7.83
CA PRO A 131 6.12 14.21 -6.85
C PRO A 131 5.70 13.73 -5.45
N ASN A 132 4.41 13.78 -5.12
CA ASN A 132 3.88 13.39 -3.80
C ASN A 132 3.09 12.08 -3.88
N TYR A 133 3.68 11.05 -4.47
CA TYR A 133 3.00 9.78 -4.75
C TYR A 133 2.80 8.91 -3.49
N ILE A 134 3.61 9.07 -2.43
CA ILE A 134 3.60 8.20 -1.24
C ILE A 134 2.20 8.10 -0.58
N PRO A 135 1.45 9.18 -0.32
CA PRO A 135 0.09 9.07 0.22
C PRO A 135 -0.85 8.27 -0.69
N SER A 136 -0.77 8.46 -2.01
CA SER A 136 -1.60 7.71 -2.97
C SER A 136 -1.24 6.22 -2.96
N LEU A 137 0.06 5.91 -2.87
CA LEU A 137 0.58 4.55 -2.81
C LEU A 137 0.21 3.87 -1.49
N ALA A 138 0.23 4.61 -0.38
CA ALA A 138 -0.17 4.14 0.95
C ALA A 138 -1.67 3.87 1.06
N ASN A 139 -2.48 4.62 0.30
CA ASN A 139 -3.94 4.44 0.23
C ASN A 139 -4.36 3.34 -0.75
N ASN A 140 -3.44 2.78 -1.55
CA ASN A 140 -3.75 1.64 -2.38
C ASN A 140 -4.15 0.45 -1.52
N SER A 141 -5.18 -0.26 -1.98
CA SER A 141 -5.76 -1.36 -1.21
C SER A 141 -4.72 -2.45 -0.95
N LYS A 142 -4.49 -2.76 0.33
CA LYS A 142 -3.64 -3.86 0.81
C LYS A 142 -3.92 -5.13 0.00
N LEU A 143 -2.89 -5.81 -0.48
CA LEU A 143 -3.04 -7.04 -1.27
C LEU A 143 -2.74 -8.30 -0.44
N PHE A 144 -1.83 -8.17 0.52
CA PHE A 144 -1.37 -9.27 1.35
C PHE A 144 -1.30 -8.86 2.82
N ASP A 145 -1.55 -9.83 3.71
CA ASP A 145 -1.01 -9.82 5.07
C ASP A 145 0.44 -10.29 5.06
N VAL A 146 1.24 -9.74 5.98
CA VAL A 146 2.65 -10.09 6.09
C VAL A 146 2.96 -10.66 7.47
N VAL A 147 3.62 -11.81 7.49
CA VAL A 147 3.99 -12.53 8.72
C VAL A 147 5.46 -12.91 8.67
N SER A 148 6.19 -12.71 9.76
CA SER A 148 7.57 -13.19 9.87
C SER A 148 7.60 -14.72 9.88
N THR A 149 8.55 -15.32 9.15
CA THR A 149 8.78 -16.77 9.22
C THR A 149 9.69 -17.13 10.39
N ASN A 150 9.67 -18.40 10.79
CA ASN A 150 10.61 -18.97 11.76
C ASN A 150 11.93 -19.46 11.13
N ILE A 151 12.15 -19.23 9.83
CA ILE A 151 13.38 -19.61 9.12
C ILE A 151 14.53 -18.65 9.42
N ASN A 152 14.19 -17.40 9.70
CA ASN A 152 15.14 -16.31 9.79
C ASN A 152 16.15 -16.54 10.92
N SER A 153 17.43 -16.49 10.56
CA SER A 153 18.55 -16.65 11.47
C SER A 153 19.08 -15.29 11.91
N LYS A 154 19.24 -15.11 13.23
CA LYS A 154 19.61 -13.83 13.81
C LYS A 154 21.00 -13.37 13.33
N GLY A 155 21.08 -12.17 12.76
CA GLY A 155 22.33 -11.56 12.31
C GLY A 155 22.88 -12.15 11.01
N GLN A 156 22.11 -12.99 10.35
CA GLN A 156 22.41 -13.57 9.04
C GLN A 156 21.41 -13.03 8.02
N SER A 157 21.76 -13.18 6.75
CA SER A 157 20.89 -12.81 5.62
C SER A 157 20.24 -14.07 5.07
N ASP A 158 18.92 -14.09 5.02
CA ASP A 158 18.08 -15.17 4.48
C ASP A 158 17.13 -14.58 3.42
N PHE A 159 17.19 -15.10 2.19
CA PHE A 159 16.37 -14.56 1.08
C PHE A 159 16.17 -15.60 -0.03
N GLY A 160 15.41 -15.26 -1.07
CA GLY A 160 15.30 -16.16 -2.23
C GLY A 160 14.35 -17.33 -2.04
N ALA A 161 13.35 -17.19 -1.16
CA ALA A 161 12.42 -18.26 -0.78
C ALA A 161 11.57 -18.74 -1.97
N MET A 162 11.58 -20.05 -2.23
CA MET A 162 10.73 -20.71 -3.22
C MET A 162 10.12 -21.98 -2.63
N LEU A 163 8.78 -22.04 -2.56
CA LEU A 163 8.04 -23.18 -1.98
C LEU A 163 7.54 -24.11 -3.09
N THR A 164 7.92 -25.39 -3.02
CA THR A 164 7.39 -26.44 -3.89
C THR A 164 6.02 -26.95 -3.41
N ASN A 165 5.31 -27.63 -4.31
CA ASN A 165 3.97 -28.18 -4.02
C ASN A 165 3.99 -29.32 -2.98
N ASP A 166 5.13 -29.96 -2.75
CA ASP A 166 5.36 -30.95 -1.69
C ASP A 166 5.80 -30.31 -0.36
N ASN A 167 5.61 -29.00 -0.21
CA ASN A 167 5.92 -28.22 0.99
C ASN A 167 7.42 -28.11 1.34
N THR A 168 8.32 -28.33 0.38
CA THR A 168 9.74 -28.04 0.57
C THR A 168 10.04 -26.59 0.19
N LEU A 169 10.53 -25.80 1.13
CA LEU A 169 11.04 -24.46 0.85
C LEU A 169 12.55 -24.53 0.58
N TYR A 170 13.00 -23.91 -0.50
CA TYR A 170 14.40 -23.65 -0.76
C TYR A 170 14.69 -22.15 -0.66
N PHE A 171 15.86 -21.78 -0.17
CA PHE A 171 16.27 -20.38 0.00
C PHE A 171 17.80 -20.26 0.09
N ALA A 172 18.34 -19.05 -0.11
CA ALA A 172 19.77 -18.74 0.03
C ALA A 172 20.04 -18.10 1.40
N SER A 173 21.20 -18.41 1.99
CA SER A 173 21.50 -17.96 3.35
C SER A 173 22.98 -17.88 3.69
N THR A 174 23.36 -16.89 4.51
CA THR A 174 24.73 -16.72 5.04
C THR A 174 24.98 -17.48 6.35
N ARG A 175 24.03 -18.29 6.83
CA ARG A 175 24.09 -18.95 8.16
C ARG A 175 25.24 -19.94 8.36
N ASN A 176 25.93 -20.37 7.30
CA ASN A 176 27.07 -21.27 7.42
C ASN A 176 28.33 -20.52 7.89
N SER A 177 28.54 -20.43 9.20
CA SER A 177 29.72 -19.78 9.77
C SER A 177 31.06 -20.49 9.48
N SER A 178 31.03 -21.71 8.92
CA SER A 178 32.25 -22.39 8.47
C SER A 178 32.71 -21.92 7.09
N ASN A 179 31.86 -21.23 6.33
CA ASN A 179 32.23 -20.64 5.04
C ASN A 179 33.20 -19.46 5.24
N LYS A 180 34.00 -19.21 4.21
CA LYS A 180 34.80 -17.97 4.17
C LYS A 180 33.86 -16.77 4.18
N THR A 181 34.36 -15.69 4.75
CA THR A 181 33.68 -14.41 4.75
C THR A 181 33.92 -13.69 3.43
N ASP A 182 32.85 -13.21 2.81
CA ASP A 182 32.93 -12.32 1.66
C ASP A 182 33.48 -10.95 2.09
N ASN A 183 34.39 -10.42 1.30
CA ASN A 183 35.01 -9.12 1.55
C ASN A 183 34.06 -7.95 1.29
N TRP A 184 32.97 -8.16 0.53
CA TRP A 184 31.97 -7.13 0.25
C TRP A 184 31.17 -6.73 1.47
N ASN A 185 30.53 -7.69 2.14
CA ASN A 185 29.58 -7.45 3.24
C ASN A 185 30.05 -8.01 4.59
N LYS A 186 31.21 -8.67 4.63
CA LYS A 186 31.75 -9.30 5.84
C LYS A 186 30.84 -10.39 6.43
N GLN A 187 29.99 -11.01 5.60
CA GLN A 187 29.20 -12.19 5.95
C GLN A 187 29.75 -13.45 5.28
N PRO A 188 29.45 -14.67 5.78
CA PRO A 188 29.80 -15.91 5.10
C PRO A 188 29.21 -15.98 3.68
N TYR A 189 29.91 -16.66 2.77
CA TYR A 189 29.39 -16.97 1.44
C TYR A 189 28.03 -17.69 1.52
N LEU A 190 27.16 -17.38 0.55
CA LEU A 190 25.78 -17.87 0.49
C LEU A 190 25.75 -19.34 0.12
N ASP A 191 24.98 -20.11 0.87
CA ASP A 191 24.65 -21.50 0.59
C ASP A 191 23.14 -21.61 0.32
N ILE A 192 22.75 -22.60 -0.48
CA ILE A 192 21.36 -23.02 -0.65
C ILE A 192 20.96 -23.95 0.50
N TYR A 193 19.83 -23.64 1.11
CA TYR A 193 19.19 -24.38 2.19
C TYR A 193 17.80 -24.85 1.80
N GLN A 194 17.31 -25.87 2.51
CA GLN A 194 15.94 -26.34 2.43
C GLN A 194 15.30 -26.53 3.81
N ALA A 195 13.99 -26.36 3.90
CA ALA A 195 13.17 -26.66 5.08
C ALA A 195 11.78 -27.15 4.67
N THR A 196 11.13 -27.97 5.49
CA THR A 196 9.77 -28.46 5.21
C THR A 196 8.75 -27.61 5.94
N ARG A 197 7.71 -27.17 5.22
CA ARG A 197 6.57 -26.42 5.76
C ARG A 197 5.50 -27.36 6.29
N ASP A 198 5.02 -27.12 7.51
CA ASP A 198 3.89 -27.82 8.08
C ASP A 198 2.53 -27.19 7.70
N GLU A 199 1.43 -27.82 8.13
CA GLU A 199 0.06 -27.35 7.86
C GLU A 199 -0.24 -25.99 8.50
N LYS A 200 0.47 -25.62 9.57
CA LYS A 200 0.34 -24.33 10.26
C LYS A 200 1.18 -23.23 9.61
N GLY A 201 1.98 -23.57 8.60
CA GLY A 201 2.90 -22.66 7.94
C GLY A 201 4.21 -22.40 8.67
N THR A 202 4.55 -23.25 9.65
CA THR A 202 5.84 -23.25 10.34
C THR A 202 6.82 -24.15 9.58
N PHE A 203 8.10 -23.80 9.59
CA PHE A 203 9.15 -24.58 8.92
C PHE A 203 9.96 -25.43 9.88
N SER A 204 10.41 -26.60 9.41
CA SER A 204 11.42 -27.40 10.10
C SER A 204 12.76 -26.66 10.22
N GLU A 205 13.68 -27.19 11.03
CA GLU A 205 15.05 -26.68 11.06
C GLU A 205 15.69 -26.77 9.67
N PRO A 206 16.27 -25.67 9.13
CA PRO A 206 16.84 -25.69 7.79
C PRO A 206 18.10 -26.55 7.66
N THR A 207 18.22 -27.23 6.54
CA THR A 207 19.37 -28.09 6.20
C THR A 207 20.01 -27.65 4.90
N GLN A 208 21.34 -27.75 4.79
CA GLN A 208 22.06 -27.41 3.56
C GLN A 208 21.72 -28.39 2.43
N VAL A 209 21.59 -27.87 1.22
CA VAL A 209 21.55 -28.67 -0.01
C VAL A 209 22.98 -28.86 -0.51
N LYS A 210 23.73 -29.72 0.20
CA LYS A 210 25.20 -29.85 0.05
C LYS A 210 25.65 -30.16 -1.37
N GLU A 211 24.84 -30.85 -2.16
CA GLU A 211 25.15 -31.22 -3.53
C GLU A 211 25.24 -30.00 -4.47
N LEU A 212 24.63 -28.86 -4.10
CA LEU A 212 24.61 -27.64 -4.90
C LEU A 212 25.61 -26.59 -4.42
N ASN A 213 26.04 -26.63 -3.16
CA ASN A 213 26.83 -25.56 -2.56
C ASN A 213 28.32 -25.70 -2.90
N THR A 214 28.95 -24.56 -3.15
CA THR A 214 30.37 -24.38 -3.41
C THR A 214 31.01 -23.52 -2.31
N PRO A 215 32.34 -23.33 -2.30
CA PRO A 215 32.97 -22.38 -1.38
C PRO A 215 32.68 -20.89 -1.66
N PHE A 216 31.85 -20.57 -2.66
CA PHE A 216 31.47 -19.22 -3.08
C PHE A 216 29.94 -19.04 -3.01
N HIS A 217 29.39 -17.91 -3.48
CA HIS A 217 27.94 -17.68 -3.42
C HIS A 217 27.17 -18.63 -4.33
N ASP A 218 26.21 -19.36 -3.76
CA ASP A 218 25.20 -20.14 -4.45
C ASP A 218 23.79 -19.68 -4.07
N GLY A 219 22.90 -19.65 -5.06
CA GLY A 219 21.55 -19.09 -4.97
C GLY A 219 21.46 -17.61 -5.39
N PRO A 220 20.24 -17.07 -5.53
CA PRO A 220 18.95 -17.72 -5.29
C PRO A 220 18.52 -18.67 -6.42
N ILE A 221 17.36 -19.32 -6.24
CA ILE A 221 16.92 -20.48 -7.02
C ILE A 221 15.53 -20.29 -7.63
N THR A 222 15.20 -21.10 -8.64
CA THR A 222 13.84 -21.40 -9.12
C THR A 222 13.73 -22.88 -9.47
N LEU A 223 12.51 -23.41 -9.48
CA LEU A 223 12.24 -24.84 -9.71
C LEU A 223 11.18 -25.05 -10.79
N SER A 224 11.25 -26.20 -11.47
CA SER A 224 10.16 -26.70 -12.30
C SER A 224 8.95 -27.10 -11.45
N ALA A 225 7.76 -27.09 -12.05
CA ALA A 225 6.50 -27.38 -11.35
C ALA A 225 6.46 -28.79 -10.72
N ASP A 226 7.21 -29.75 -11.28
CA ASP A 226 7.38 -31.10 -10.74
C ASP A 226 8.46 -31.20 -9.66
N GLY A 227 9.20 -30.12 -9.38
CA GLY A 227 10.26 -30.06 -8.38
C GLY A 227 11.56 -30.77 -8.74
N ASN A 228 11.71 -31.28 -9.98
CA ASN A 228 12.85 -32.12 -10.36
C ASN A 228 13.96 -31.37 -11.11
N THR A 229 13.72 -30.14 -11.58
CA THR A 229 14.73 -29.31 -12.23
C THR A 229 14.87 -28.00 -11.46
N MET A 230 16.09 -27.68 -11.05
CA MET A 230 16.42 -26.40 -10.41
C MET A 230 17.28 -25.57 -11.34
N TYR A 231 17.00 -24.27 -11.38
CA TYR A 231 17.92 -23.26 -11.89
C TYR A 231 18.35 -22.37 -10.72
N PHE A 232 19.63 -22.05 -10.63
CA PHE A 232 20.15 -21.24 -9.53
C PHE A 232 21.33 -20.38 -9.97
N ALA A 233 21.50 -19.24 -9.32
CA ALA A 233 22.67 -18.39 -9.53
C ALA A 233 23.89 -18.95 -8.78
N ARG A 234 25.09 -18.73 -9.32
CA ARG A 234 26.37 -19.11 -8.71
C ARG A 234 27.46 -18.13 -9.13
N ASP A 235 28.39 -17.88 -8.22
CA ASP A 235 29.59 -17.07 -8.47
C ASP A 235 30.56 -17.78 -9.42
N GLY A 236 30.90 -17.14 -10.54
CA GLY A 236 31.82 -17.67 -11.55
C GLY A 236 33.22 -18.01 -11.04
N HIS A 237 33.65 -17.50 -9.88
CA HIS A 237 34.92 -17.90 -9.24
C HIS A 237 35.00 -19.40 -8.97
N SER A 238 33.87 -20.07 -8.71
CA SER A 238 33.83 -21.52 -8.46
C SER A 238 34.38 -22.34 -9.64
N GLU A 239 34.28 -21.80 -10.86
CA GLU A 239 34.67 -22.47 -12.11
C GLU A 239 35.76 -21.71 -12.88
N GLY A 240 36.40 -20.74 -12.22
CA GLY A 240 37.46 -19.93 -12.82
C GLY A 240 36.97 -18.94 -13.89
N GLN A 241 35.66 -18.67 -13.93
CA GLN A 241 35.01 -17.72 -14.85
C GLN A 241 35.08 -16.29 -14.25
N PHE A 242 36.25 -15.67 -14.35
CA PHE A 242 36.48 -14.30 -13.90
C PHE A 242 37.31 -13.51 -14.91
N GLU A 243 37.08 -12.20 -14.98
CA GLU A 243 37.96 -11.28 -15.70
C GLU A 243 39.01 -10.70 -14.77
N LYS A 244 40.26 -10.66 -15.23
CA LYS A 244 41.35 -10.04 -14.48
C LYS A 244 41.50 -8.59 -14.92
N ASN A 245 41.16 -7.65 -14.04
CA ASN A 245 41.42 -6.24 -14.29
C ASN A 245 42.94 -6.00 -14.28
N LYS A 246 43.49 -5.61 -15.43
CA LYS A 246 44.94 -5.41 -15.61
C LYS A 246 45.50 -4.26 -14.78
N LYS A 247 44.71 -3.23 -14.46
CA LYS A 247 45.14 -2.07 -13.67
C LYS A 247 45.14 -2.36 -12.16
N SER A 248 44.16 -3.14 -11.68
CA SER A 248 44.02 -3.45 -10.26
C SER A 248 44.54 -4.81 -9.83
N ASN A 249 44.85 -5.71 -10.77
CA ASN A 249 45.24 -7.10 -10.53
C ASN A 249 44.16 -7.91 -9.79
N ILE A 250 42.92 -7.43 -9.79
CA ILE A 250 41.75 -8.05 -9.15
C ILE A 250 41.05 -8.95 -10.16
N LYS A 251 40.58 -10.11 -9.68
CA LYS A 251 39.68 -11.01 -10.41
C LYS A 251 38.25 -10.61 -10.09
N VAL A 252 37.47 -10.28 -11.10
CA VAL A 252 36.05 -9.96 -10.98
C VAL A 252 35.28 -11.14 -11.56
N GLY A 253 34.67 -11.92 -10.68
CA GLY A 253 33.75 -13.00 -11.06
C GLY A 253 32.38 -12.42 -11.36
N GLN A 254 31.72 -12.94 -12.39
CA GLN A 254 30.32 -12.64 -12.68
C GLN A 254 29.44 -13.76 -12.13
N GLN A 255 28.20 -13.43 -11.79
CA GLN A 255 27.20 -14.44 -11.48
C GLN A 255 26.73 -15.11 -12.77
N GLY A 256 26.53 -16.43 -12.73
CA GLY A 256 25.94 -17.20 -13.81
C GLY A 256 24.79 -18.09 -13.31
N ILE A 257 23.92 -18.52 -14.22
CA ILE A 257 22.85 -19.46 -13.92
C ILE A 257 23.32 -20.88 -14.24
N TYR A 258 23.01 -21.80 -13.33
CA TYR A 258 23.27 -23.22 -13.43
C TYR A 258 21.96 -23.98 -13.36
N LYS A 259 21.93 -25.16 -13.99
CA LYS A 259 20.83 -26.11 -13.93
C LYS A 259 21.28 -27.34 -13.16
N ALA A 260 20.40 -27.89 -12.33
CA ALA A 260 20.57 -29.19 -11.69
C ALA A 260 19.29 -30.02 -11.82
N THR A 261 19.43 -31.35 -11.76
CA THR A 261 18.31 -32.29 -11.80
C THR A 261 18.27 -33.15 -10.54
N LYS A 262 17.07 -33.41 -10.03
CA LYS A 262 16.86 -34.29 -8.89
C LYS A 262 16.68 -35.73 -9.36
N VAL A 263 17.58 -36.62 -8.94
CA VAL A 263 17.55 -38.06 -9.23
C VAL A 263 17.64 -38.80 -7.91
N ASP A 264 16.69 -39.70 -7.63
CA ASP A 264 16.58 -40.46 -6.38
C ASP A 264 16.66 -39.60 -5.11
N GLY A 265 16.00 -38.43 -5.16
CA GLY A 265 15.94 -37.49 -4.04
C GLY A 265 17.16 -36.58 -3.88
N LYS A 266 18.21 -36.73 -4.69
CA LYS A 266 19.44 -35.92 -4.63
C LYS A 266 19.61 -35.04 -5.85
N TRP A 267 20.13 -33.84 -5.64
CA TRP A 267 20.52 -32.96 -6.75
C TRP A 267 21.82 -33.43 -7.39
N THR A 268 21.82 -33.50 -8.72
CA THR A 268 22.95 -33.95 -9.53
C THR A 268 22.93 -33.23 -10.89
N ASN A 269 23.87 -33.56 -11.78
CA ASN A 269 23.98 -33.03 -13.14
C ASN A 269 23.98 -31.48 -13.15
N VAL A 270 24.89 -30.90 -12.36
CA VAL A 270 25.02 -29.44 -12.28
C VAL A 270 25.75 -28.94 -13.54
N GLU A 271 25.07 -28.11 -14.33
CA GLU A 271 25.58 -27.61 -15.62
C GLU A 271 25.38 -26.10 -15.75
N ALA A 272 26.42 -25.39 -16.20
CA ALA A 272 26.35 -23.97 -16.52
C ALA A 272 25.47 -23.73 -17.76
N LEU A 273 24.62 -22.70 -17.72
CA LEU A 273 23.85 -22.32 -18.90
C LEU A 273 24.72 -21.58 -19.92
N PRO A 274 24.45 -21.74 -21.24
CA PRO A 274 25.22 -21.09 -22.31
C PRO A 274 25.02 -19.57 -22.39
N ILE A 275 24.08 -19.01 -21.62
CA ILE A 275 23.84 -17.56 -21.54
C ILE A 275 24.79 -16.85 -20.56
N ASN A 276 25.53 -17.61 -19.74
CA ASN A 276 26.51 -17.08 -18.80
C ASN A 276 27.67 -16.41 -19.52
N SER A 277 28.31 -15.45 -18.86
CA SER A 277 29.38 -14.65 -19.44
C SER A 277 30.39 -14.23 -18.38
N THR A 278 31.63 -13.98 -18.79
CA THR A 278 32.66 -13.39 -17.92
C THR A 278 32.58 -11.86 -17.87
N SER A 279 31.85 -11.24 -18.80
CA SER A 279 31.79 -9.77 -18.94
C SER A 279 30.53 -9.14 -18.34
N TYR A 280 29.50 -9.94 -18.04
CA TYR A 280 28.26 -9.50 -17.39
C TYR A 280 27.68 -10.64 -16.53
N SER A 281 26.87 -10.27 -15.55
CA SER A 281 26.18 -11.22 -14.67
C SER A 281 24.83 -11.63 -15.25
N VAL A 282 24.46 -12.90 -15.01
CA VAL A 282 23.15 -13.47 -15.28
C VAL A 282 22.72 -14.15 -13.97
N THR A 283 21.65 -13.67 -13.35
CA THR A 283 21.30 -14.05 -11.98
C THR A 283 19.78 -14.04 -11.74
N ASN A 284 19.38 -14.45 -10.54
CA ASN A 284 18.01 -14.39 -10.04
C ASN A 284 17.01 -15.03 -11.02
N PRO A 285 17.14 -16.34 -11.28
CA PRO A 285 16.33 -17.04 -12.26
C PRO A 285 14.88 -17.20 -11.81
N SER A 286 13.96 -17.22 -12.76
CA SER A 286 12.57 -17.63 -12.58
C SER A 286 12.05 -18.40 -13.79
N LEU A 287 11.50 -19.58 -13.53
CA LEU A 287 11.05 -20.50 -14.57
C LEU A 287 9.53 -20.41 -14.74
N SER A 288 9.06 -20.33 -15.99
CA SER A 288 7.63 -20.43 -16.30
C SER A 288 7.06 -21.78 -15.89
N LYS A 289 5.76 -21.81 -15.56
CA LYS A 289 5.04 -23.03 -15.14
C LYS A 289 5.20 -24.20 -16.11
N ASP A 290 5.20 -23.92 -17.41
CA ASP A 290 5.35 -24.92 -18.47
C ASP A 290 6.80 -25.37 -18.69
N GLY A 291 7.77 -24.76 -17.99
CA GLY A 291 9.19 -25.06 -18.10
C GLY A 291 9.84 -24.59 -19.40
N LYS A 292 9.16 -23.76 -20.21
CA LYS A 292 9.64 -23.37 -21.55
C LYS A 292 10.29 -21.99 -21.62
N THR A 293 10.16 -21.17 -20.59
CA THR A 293 10.73 -19.82 -20.56
C THR A 293 11.45 -19.60 -19.23
N LEU A 294 12.72 -19.20 -19.32
CA LEU A 294 13.50 -18.77 -18.16
C LEU A 294 13.62 -17.25 -18.18
N TYR A 295 13.12 -16.62 -17.13
CA TYR A 295 13.31 -15.20 -16.81
C TYR A 295 14.51 -15.05 -15.90
N PHE A 296 15.25 -13.95 -16.01
CA PHE A 296 16.42 -13.69 -15.18
C PHE A 296 16.79 -12.21 -15.20
N ALA A 297 17.58 -11.78 -14.22
CA ALA A 297 18.15 -10.44 -14.20
C ALA A 297 19.57 -10.43 -14.78
N SER A 298 19.92 -9.37 -15.50
CA SER A 298 21.25 -9.23 -16.09
C SER A 298 21.61 -7.77 -16.39
N ASN A 299 22.89 -7.44 -16.21
CA ASN A 299 23.50 -6.19 -16.69
C ASN A 299 24.17 -6.37 -18.06
N MET A 300 23.70 -7.33 -18.88
CA MET A 300 24.25 -7.55 -20.22
C MET A 300 24.08 -6.31 -21.14
N PRO A 301 24.96 -6.12 -22.13
CA PRO A 301 24.87 -5.00 -23.06
C PRO A 301 23.53 -4.91 -23.80
N ASN A 302 23.14 -3.70 -24.19
CA ASN A 302 21.86 -3.36 -24.84
C ASN A 302 20.63 -3.49 -23.93
N GLY A 303 20.83 -3.38 -22.62
CA GLY A 303 19.77 -3.11 -21.65
C GLY A 303 19.29 -1.65 -21.64
N LEU A 304 18.26 -1.38 -20.84
CA LEU A 304 17.71 -0.06 -20.55
C LEU A 304 18.37 0.58 -19.32
N GLY A 305 18.73 -0.22 -18.30
CA GLY A 305 19.24 0.28 -17.03
C GLY A 305 20.50 -0.42 -16.51
N GLU A 306 20.77 -0.23 -15.21
CA GLU A 306 21.91 -0.84 -14.50
C GLU A 306 21.79 -2.37 -14.42
N SER A 307 20.57 -2.88 -14.26
CA SER A 307 20.25 -4.29 -14.43
C SER A 307 18.82 -4.44 -14.91
N ASP A 308 18.59 -5.30 -15.88
CA ASP A 308 17.28 -5.50 -16.48
C ASP A 308 16.79 -6.93 -16.28
N ILE A 309 15.49 -7.12 -16.42
CA ILE A 309 14.89 -8.45 -16.56
C ILE A 309 14.85 -8.83 -18.05
N TRP A 310 15.36 -10.02 -18.30
CA TRP A 310 15.41 -10.68 -19.59
C TRP A 310 14.66 -12.01 -19.53
N LYS A 311 14.34 -12.56 -20.69
CA LYS A 311 13.83 -13.92 -20.84
C LYS A 311 14.56 -14.67 -21.95
N VAL A 312 14.59 -15.99 -21.83
CA VAL A 312 15.09 -16.88 -22.87
C VAL A 312 14.17 -18.10 -23.01
N ALA A 313 13.96 -18.55 -24.24
CA ALA A 313 13.23 -19.78 -24.51
C ALA A 313 14.10 -21.00 -24.16
N ILE A 314 13.51 -22.00 -23.53
CA ILE A 314 14.10 -23.33 -23.32
C ILE A 314 13.61 -24.22 -24.45
N GLU A 315 14.55 -24.66 -25.27
CA GLU A 315 14.30 -25.44 -26.48
C GLU A 315 14.78 -26.88 -26.28
N ALA A 316 14.36 -27.80 -27.16
CA ALA A 316 14.72 -29.22 -27.04
C ALA A 316 16.25 -29.46 -26.98
N ASN A 317 17.03 -28.61 -27.66
CA ASN A 317 18.48 -28.75 -27.79
C ASN A 317 19.27 -27.60 -27.13
N GLY A 318 18.66 -26.84 -26.21
CA GLY A 318 19.37 -25.77 -25.50
C GLY A 318 18.49 -24.56 -25.17
N TYR A 319 19.04 -23.36 -25.37
CA TYR A 319 18.39 -22.10 -25.02
C TYR A 319 18.43 -21.17 -26.23
N GLY A 320 17.35 -20.43 -26.44
CA GLY A 320 17.26 -19.42 -27.49
C GLY A 320 18.13 -18.18 -27.19
N LYS A 321 17.91 -17.11 -27.95
CA LYS A 321 18.56 -15.81 -27.69
C LYS A 321 17.86 -15.06 -26.55
N PRO A 322 18.60 -14.52 -25.56
CA PRO A 322 18.02 -13.63 -24.55
C PRO A 322 17.29 -12.41 -25.13
N GLN A 323 16.15 -12.06 -24.52
CA GLN A 323 15.30 -10.95 -24.92
C GLN A 323 15.00 -10.05 -23.72
N ASN A 324 15.24 -8.74 -23.86
CA ASN A 324 14.92 -7.74 -22.84
C ASN A 324 13.40 -7.55 -22.75
N LEU A 325 12.84 -7.42 -21.55
CA LEU A 325 11.39 -7.22 -21.37
C LEU A 325 10.89 -5.80 -21.69
N GLY A 326 11.77 -4.88 -22.03
CA GLY A 326 11.44 -3.52 -22.45
C GLY A 326 10.88 -2.66 -21.32
N SER A 327 10.44 -1.45 -21.67
CA SER A 327 10.13 -0.38 -20.71
C SER A 327 8.88 -0.61 -19.85
N ASN A 328 8.08 -1.64 -20.14
CA ASN A 328 6.96 -1.99 -19.27
C ASN A 328 7.44 -2.63 -17.96
N VAL A 329 8.60 -3.29 -17.98
CA VAL A 329 9.24 -3.92 -16.82
C VAL A 329 10.48 -3.13 -16.43
N ASN A 330 11.39 -2.93 -17.37
CA ASN A 330 12.70 -2.34 -17.15
C ASN A 330 12.69 -0.81 -17.18
N THR A 331 13.59 -0.20 -16.42
CA THR A 331 13.80 1.25 -16.28
C THR A 331 15.26 1.58 -16.55
N ALA A 332 15.71 2.79 -16.18
CA ALA A 332 17.13 3.16 -16.26
C ALA A 332 17.95 2.65 -15.05
N ASP A 333 17.28 2.11 -14.02
CA ASP A 333 17.89 1.66 -12.76
C ASP A 333 17.96 0.12 -12.72
N ARG A 334 17.76 -0.49 -11.54
CA ARG A 334 17.88 -1.92 -11.30
C ARG A 334 16.50 -2.57 -11.23
N GLU A 335 16.18 -3.40 -12.21
CA GLU A 335 15.14 -4.40 -12.14
C GLU A 335 15.74 -5.77 -11.89
N ASN A 336 15.21 -6.46 -10.88
CA ASN A 336 15.83 -7.67 -10.38
C ASN A 336 14.80 -8.63 -9.76
N PHE A 337 15.25 -9.84 -9.38
CA PHE A 337 14.45 -10.87 -8.73
C PHE A 337 13.09 -11.13 -9.40
N PRO A 338 13.06 -11.47 -10.70
CA PRO A 338 11.82 -11.83 -11.37
C PRO A 338 11.21 -13.08 -10.73
N PHE A 339 9.88 -13.15 -10.73
CA PHE A 339 9.11 -14.34 -10.45
C PHE A 339 7.86 -14.35 -11.35
N ILE A 340 7.79 -15.29 -12.28
CA ILE A 340 6.62 -15.49 -13.12
C ILE A 340 5.67 -16.49 -12.44
N ASP A 341 4.42 -16.08 -12.22
CA ASP A 341 3.42 -16.98 -11.64
C ASP A 341 2.66 -17.80 -12.70
N ASP A 342 1.77 -18.67 -12.21
CA ASP A 342 0.94 -19.56 -13.00
C ASP A 342 -0.05 -18.85 -13.95
N ASP A 343 -0.35 -17.57 -13.69
CA ASP A 343 -1.31 -16.76 -14.43
C ASP A 343 -0.60 -15.76 -15.37
N ASN A 344 0.70 -15.97 -15.62
CA ASN A 344 1.57 -15.07 -16.39
C ASN A 344 1.66 -13.65 -15.80
N THR A 345 1.53 -13.52 -14.47
CA THR A 345 1.87 -12.29 -13.76
C THR A 345 3.35 -12.35 -13.35
N LEU A 346 4.14 -11.42 -13.87
CA LEU A 346 5.54 -11.26 -13.49
C LEU A 346 5.62 -10.35 -12.27
N TYR A 347 6.09 -10.89 -11.16
CA TYR A 347 6.53 -10.13 -9.99
C TYR A 347 8.02 -9.82 -10.13
N PHE A 348 8.45 -8.65 -9.69
CA PHE A 348 9.86 -8.27 -9.73
C PHE A 348 10.16 -7.13 -8.76
N ALA A 349 11.42 -7.00 -8.36
CA ALA A 349 11.90 -5.89 -7.55
C ALA A 349 12.47 -4.78 -8.46
N SER A 350 12.18 -3.52 -8.16
CA SER A 350 12.73 -2.37 -8.89
C SER A 350 13.16 -1.26 -7.93
N THR A 351 14.29 -0.60 -8.22
CA THR A 351 14.68 0.68 -7.58
C THR A 351 14.30 1.90 -8.40
N GLY A 352 13.98 1.73 -9.68
CA GLY A 352 13.76 2.83 -10.63
C GLY A 352 12.33 3.34 -10.71
N ARG A 353 11.37 2.63 -10.09
CA ARG A 353 9.94 2.97 -10.12
C ARG A 353 9.52 3.69 -8.85
N GLN A 354 8.48 4.52 -8.92
CA GLN A 354 7.86 5.11 -7.73
C GLN A 354 7.38 4.02 -6.75
N GLY A 355 8.04 3.97 -5.59
CA GLY A 355 7.84 2.99 -4.53
C GLY A 355 8.17 3.55 -3.14
N PHE A 356 8.16 2.75 -2.09
CA PHE A 356 8.39 3.23 -0.74
C PHE A 356 9.87 3.37 -0.38
N GLY A 357 10.78 2.56 -0.95
CA GLY A 357 12.11 2.38 -0.38
C GLY A 357 13.23 2.15 -1.38
N GLY A 358 14.09 1.18 -1.07
CA GLY A 358 15.16 0.75 -1.96
C GLY A 358 14.58 -0.06 -3.10
N PHE A 359 14.75 -1.38 -3.05
CA PHE A 359 13.94 -2.28 -3.86
C PHE A 359 12.49 -2.30 -3.37
N ASP A 360 11.56 -2.15 -4.29
CA ASP A 360 10.13 -2.36 -4.07
C ASP A 360 9.65 -3.49 -5.00
N VAL A 361 8.73 -4.34 -4.53
CA VAL A 361 8.09 -5.39 -5.35
C VAL A 361 6.95 -4.80 -6.18
N PHE A 362 7.00 -5.05 -7.49
CA PHE A 362 5.98 -4.73 -8.48
C PHE A 362 5.43 -6.00 -9.11
N LYS A 363 4.25 -5.89 -9.72
CA LYS A 363 3.68 -6.92 -10.60
C LYS A 363 3.27 -6.35 -11.95
N ALA A 364 3.51 -7.11 -13.01
CA ALA A 364 3.08 -6.82 -14.37
C ALA A 364 2.33 -8.03 -14.94
N ASP A 365 1.18 -7.80 -15.56
CA ASP A 365 0.47 -8.84 -16.31
C ASP A 365 1.14 -8.98 -17.68
N MET A 366 1.78 -10.11 -17.95
CA MET A 366 2.52 -10.33 -19.20
C MET A 366 1.61 -10.53 -20.42
N ASN A 367 0.30 -10.67 -20.21
CA ASN A 367 -0.70 -10.70 -21.28
C ASN A 367 -1.25 -9.31 -21.60
N SER A 368 -0.85 -8.28 -20.83
CA SER A 368 -1.34 -6.90 -20.95
C SER A 368 -0.18 -5.93 -21.16
N SER A 369 -0.46 -4.79 -21.79
CA SER A 369 0.46 -3.63 -21.83
C SER A 369 0.25 -2.67 -20.66
N SER A 370 -0.55 -3.05 -19.66
CA SER A 370 -0.78 -2.24 -18.47
C SER A 370 0.54 -2.01 -17.71
N PRO A 371 0.77 -0.79 -17.19
CA PRO A 371 1.96 -0.51 -16.38
C PRO A 371 2.07 -1.44 -15.17
N ALA A 372 3.30 -1.80 -14.82
CA ALA A 372 3.59 -2.53 -13.60
C ALA A 372 3.06 -1.79 -12.36
N LYS A 373 2.50 -2.53 -11.40
CA LYS A 373 1.87 -1.99 -10.19
C LYS A 373 2.66 -2.41 -8.96
N ASN A 374 2.98 -1.44 -8.10
CA ASN A 374 3.59 -1.70 -6.78
C ASN A 374 2.63 -2.57 -5.93
N LEU A 375 3.16 -3.52 -5.17
CA LEU A 375 2.34 -4.41 -4.31
C LEU A 375 1.73 -3.73 -3.07
N GLY A 376 2.12 -2.48 -2.80
CA GLY A 376 1.59 -1.67 -1.72
C GLY A 376 2.24 -1.97 -0.37
N LYS A 377 1.73 -1.28 0.66
CA LYS A 377 2.23 -1.41 2.03
C LYS A 377 2.13 -2.85 2.55
N LEU A 378 2.95 -3.13 3.56
CA LEU A 378 3.21 -4.42 4.20
C LEU A 378 4.17 -5.29 3.39
N VAL A 379 3.92 -5.50 2.10
CA VAL A 379 4.94 -6.14 1.25
C VAL A 379 6.09 -5.16 1.04
N ASN A 380 5.78 -3.93 0.66
CA ASN A 380 6.79 -2.89 0.49
C ASN A 380 6.85 -1.91 1.68
N THR A 381 8.05 -1.42 1.93
CA THR A 381 8.49 -0.54 3.02
C THR A 381 9.53 0.45 2.52
N GLU A 382 10.02 1.34 3.38
CA GLU A 382 11.16 2.20 3.06
C GLU A 382 12.48 1.45 2.88
N LYS A 383 12.52 0.13 3.12
CA LYS A 383 13.73 -0.69 3.02
C LYS A 383 13.78 -1.43 1.70
N ASP A 384 14.65 -2.43 1.56
CA ASP A 384 14.64 -3.32 0.41
C ASP A 384 13.58 -4.39 0.62
N ASP A 385 12.71 -4.55 -0.36
CA ASP A 385 11.67 -5.56 -0.43
C ASP A 385 11.74 -6.22 -1.82
N PHE A 386 12.11 -7.49 -1.86
CA PHE A 386 12.53 -8.16 -3.09
C PHE A 386 12.31 -9.67 -3.05
N SER A 387 12.64 -10.35 -4.15
CA SER A 387 12.56 -11.82 -4.26
C SER A 387 11.20 -12.38 -3.87
N PHE A 388 10.14 -11.79 -4.41
CA PHE A 388 8.78 -12.29 -4.22
C PHE A 388 8.59 -13.60 -4.97
N SER A 389 7.94 -14.58 -4.35
CA SER A 389 7.47 -15.82 -4.97
C SER A 389 6.07 -16.15 -4.48
N PHE A 390 5.31 -16.93 -5.26
CA PHE A 390 3.95 -17.30 -4.92
C PHE A 390 3.66 -18.76 -5.25
N ASN A 391 3.23 -19.53 -4.26
CA ASN A 391 2.72 -20.88 -4.47
C ASN A 391 1.19 -20.85 -4.49
N LYS A 392 0.61 -21.04 -5.67
CA LYS A 392 -0.85 -21.02 -5.90
C LYS A 392 -1.59 -22.16 -5.21
N ASN A 393 -0.99 -23.36 -5.13
CA ASN A 393 -1.60 -24.53 -4.52
C ASN A 393 -1.75 -24.37 -3.00
N GLN A 394 -0.72 -23.80 -2.36
CA GLN A 394 -0.70 -23.49 -0.93
C GLN A 394 -1.29 -22.11 -0.61
N ASN A 395 -1.65 -21.34 -1.65
CA ASN A 395 -2.16 -19.97 -1.58
C ASN A 395 -1.34 -19.06 -0.65
N VAL A 396 -0.01 -19.10 -0.80
CA VAL A 396 0.94 -18.34 0.03
C VAL A 396 2.10 -17.83 -0.81
N GLY A 397 2.48 -16.58 -0.59
CA GLY A 397 3.70 -16.00 -1.12
C GLY A 397 4.80 -15.88 -0.09
N TYR A 398 6.02 -15.67 -0.57
CA TYR A 398 7.17 -15.30 0.23
C TYR A 398 7.89 -14.15 -0.42
N PHE A 399 8.56 -13.33 0.38
CA PHE A 399 9.46 -12.30 -0.12
C PHE A 399 10.54 -12.02 0.92
N SER A 400 11.58 -11.32 0.51
CA SER A 400 12.74 -11.00 1.33
C SER A 400 12.76 -9.51 1.64
N SER A 401 13.14 -9.15 2.86
CA SER A 401 13.24 -7.75 3.27
C SER A 401 14.23 -7.51 4.39
N ASN A 402 14.97 -6.41 4.32
CA ASN A 402 15.84 -5.92 5.39
C ASN A 402 15.16 -4.93 6.36
N ARG A 403 13.81 -4.92 6.41
CA ARG A 403 13.01 -4.14 7.37
C ARG A 403 13.39 -4.30 8.85
N ASN A 404 14.04 -5.41 9.20
CA ASN A 404 14.52 -5.71 10.55
C ASN A 404 16.07 -5.70 10.67
N GLY A 405 16.76 -5.09 9.70
CA GLY A 405 18.21 -4.85 9.71
C GLY A 405 19.02 -5.76 8.78
N ASN A 406 18.70 -7.06 8.70
CA ASN A 406 19.29 -7.98 7.71
C ASN A 406 18.18 -8.54 6.82
N ASP A 407 18.55 -9.04 5.64
CA ASP A 407 17.60 -9.72 4.76
C ASP A 407 16.96 -10.90 5.48
N ALA A 408 15.63 -10.89 5.52
CA ALA A 408 14.83 -11.90 6.18
C ALA A 408 13.64 -12.28 5.29
N ILE A 409 13.21 -13.54 5.39
CA ILE A 409 12.09 -14.11 4.64
C ILE A 409 10.79 -13.88 5.41
N TYR A 410 9.81 -13.31 4.72
CA TYR A 410 8.45 -13.08 5.20
C TYR A 410 7.43 -13.82 4.35
N SER A 411 6.35 -14.27 4.98
CA SER A 411 5.18 -14.81 4.28
C SER A 411 4.26 -13.66 3.85
N ALA A 412 3.79 -13.69 2.61
CA ALA A 412 2.74 -12.83 2.07
C ALA A 412 1.46 -13.66 1.86
N LEU A 413 0.46 -13.44 2.70
CA LEU A 413 -0.82 -14.14 2.68
C LEU A 413 -1.85 -13.32 1.89
N PRO A 414 -2.37 -13.80 0.76
CA PRO A 414 -3.36 -13.05 -0.02
C PRO A 414 -4.55 -12.64 0.84
N LEU A 415 -4.93 -11.37 0.77
CA LEU A 415 -6.16 -10.94 1.41
C LEU A 415 -7.37 -11.45 0.62
N CYS A 416 -8.29 -12.09 1.33
CA CYS A 416 -9.61 -12.37 0.79
C CYS A 416 -10.45 -11.09 0.86
N LYS A 417 -10.75 -10.52 -0.31
CA LYS A 417 -11.62 -9.34 -0.45
C LYS A 417 -13.00 -9.75 -0.96
N ALA A 418 -14.03 -9.13 -0.39
CA ALA A 418 -15.43 -9.29 -0.75
C ALA A 418 -16.12 -7.92 -0.84
N GLU A 419 -17.34 -7.91 -1.32
CA GLU A 419 -18.20 -6.72 -1.39
C GLU A 419 -19.46 -6.96 -0.54
N ALA A 420 -19.75 -6.08 0.41
CA ALA A 420 -21.00 -6.09 1.15
C ALA A 420 -22.00 -5.17 0.45
N ILE A 421 -23.08 -5.72 -0.09
CA ILE A 421 -24.19 -4.96 -0.69
C ILE A 421 -25.30 -4.85 0.36
N VAL A 422 -25.60 -3.65 0.84
CA VAL A 422 -26.70 -3.43 1.78
C VAL A 422 -27.91 -2.93 1.00
N LEU A 423 -28.99 -3.72 1.01
CA LEU A 423 -30.27 -3.36 0.42
C LEU A 423 -31.22 -2.89 1.52
N VAL A 424 -31.62 -1.61 1.49
CA VAL A 424 -32.52 -1.01 2.46
C VAL A 424 -33.93 -0.87 1.87
N THR A 425 -34.92 -1.46 2.53
CA THR A 425 -36.32 -1.43 2.10
C THR A 425 -37.25 -0.91 3.19
N ASN A 426 -38.45 -0.49 2.80
CA ASN A 426 -39.52 -0.19 3.73
C ASN A 426 -40.15 -1.50 4.23
N ALA A 427 -40.20 -1.71 5.55
CA ALA A 427 -40.74 -2.94 6.14
C ALA A 427 -42.20 -3.23 5.76
N LYS A 428 -43.01 -2.17 5.56
CA LYS A 428 -44.44 -2.26 5.20
C LYS A 428 -44.65 -2.43 3.71
N THR A 429 -44.10 -1.54 2.89
CA THR A 429 -44.39 -1.53 1.44
C THR A 429 -43.46 -2.42 0.64
N LYS A 430 -42.34 -2.88 1.23
CA LYS A 430 -41.24 -3.59 0.57
C LYS A 430 -40.51 -2.79 -0.52
N ASN A 431 -40.89 -1.53 -0.73
CA ASN A 431 -40.21 -0.67 -1.70
C ASN A 431 -38.80 -0.33 -1.23
N PRO A 432 -37.83 -0.21 -2.14
CA PRO A 432 -36.50 0.27 -1.81
C PRO A 432 -36.50 1.70 -1.24
N LEU A 433 -35.60 1.97 -0.30
CA LEU A 433 -35.44 3.28 0.31
C LEU A 433 -34.17 3.94 -0.20
N ALA A 434 -34.31 4.91 -1.09
CA ALA A 434 -33.22 5.78 -1.52
C ALA A 434 -32.84 6.79 -0.43
N ASN A 435 -31.57 7.22 -0.42
CA ASN A 435 -31.01 8.18 0.53
C ASN A 435 -31.03 7.75 2.01
N ALA A 436 -31.22 6.45 2.29
CA ALA A 436 -30.99 5.91 3.63
C ALA A 436 -29.48 5.97 3.93
N SER A 437 -29.12 6.52 5.08
CA SER A 437 -27.74 6.56 5.57
C SER A 437 -27.36 5.19 6.12
N VAL A 438 -26.29 4.61 5.61
CA VAL A 438 -25.74 3.34 6.08
C VAL A 438 -24.31 3.61 6.51
N GLY A 439 -23.97 3.39 7.78
CA GLY A 439 -22.60 3.39 8.28
C GLY A 439 -22.09 1.96 8.40
N ILE A 440 -20.86 1.68 7.95
CA ILE A 440 -20.17 0.41 8.19
C ILE A 440 -19.13 0.59 9.29
N LEU A 441 -19.07 -0.36 10.22
CA LEU A 441 -18.27 -0.30 11.43
C LEU A 441 -17.30 -1.47 11.53
N ASP A 442 -16.13 -1.21 12.10
CA ASP A 442 -15.17 -2.25 12.44
C ASP A 442 -15.65 -3.10 13.64
N ALA A 443 -14.89 -4.16 13.96
CA ALA A 443 -15.19 -5.05 15.09
C ALA A 443 -15.14 -4.35 16.47
N LYS A 444 -14.61 -3.13 16.56
CA LYS A 444 -14.53 -2.32 17.79
C LYS A 444 -15.67 -1.29 17.86
N GLY A 445 -16.52 -1.20 16.84
CA GLY A 445 -17.62 -0.23 16.75
C GLY A 445 -17.19 1.15 16.27
N ASN A 446 -16.02 1.30 15.64
CA ASN A 446 -15.66 2.56 14.99
C ASN A 446 -16.28 2.62 13.59
N VAL A 447 -16.86 3.77 13.22
CA VAL A 447 -17.38 3.99 11.87
C VAL A 447 -16.21 4.11 10.89
N ILE A 448 -16.15 3.19 9.94
CA ILE A 448 -15.15 3.18 8.86
C ILE A 448 -15.58 4.15 7.75
N ALA A 449 -16.84 4.05 7.33
CA ALA A 449 -17.43 4.87 6.28
C ALA A 449 -18.94 5.01 6.48
N THR A 450 -19.52 6.06 5.91
CA THR A 450 -20.97 6.23 5.84
C THR A 450 -21.35 6.73 4.46
N GLU A 451 -22.25 6.01 3.81
CA GLU A 451 -22.76 6.32 2.49
C GLU A 451 -24.28 6.29 2.47
N LYS A 452 -24.87 6.77 1.37
CA LYS A 452 -26.32 6.80 1.16
C LYS A 452 -26.73 5.80 0.10
N THR A 453 -27.86 5.15 0.32
CA THR A 453 -28.43 4.25 -0.67
C THR A 453 -28.84 4.97 -1.96
N ASN A 454 -28.64 4.31 -3.10
CA ASN A 454 -29.07 4.78 -4.42
C ASN A 454 -30.59 4.62 -4.63
N SER A 455 -31.08 4.89 -5.85
CA SER A 455 -32.51 4.76 -6.20
C SER A 455 -33.08 3.35 -6.06
N GLU A 456 -32.23 2.31 -6.08
CA GLU A 456 -32.60 0.92 -5.82
C GLU A 456 -32.50 0.54 -4.34
N GLY A 457 -32.25 1.51 -3.45
CA GLY A 457 -32.08 1.26 -2.01
C GLY A 457 -30.77 0.54 -1.67
N LYS A 458 -29.79 0.51 -2.58
CA LYS A 458 -28.52 -0.21 -2.39
C LYS A 458 -27.35 0.72 -2.10
N VAL A 459 -26.41 0.23 -1.33
CA VAL A 459 -25.07 0.79 -1.13
C VAL A 459 -24.08 -0.38 -1.01
N SER A 460 -22.84 -0.21 -1.45
CA SER A 460 -21.83 -1.26 -1.35
C SER A 460 -20.56 -0.81 -0.64
N TYR A 461 -19.96 -1.75 0.10
CA TYR A 461 -18.73 -1.54 0.84
C TYR A 461 -17.71 -2.63 0.50
N PRO A 462 -16.44 -2.28 0.21
CA PRO A 462 -15.37 -3.26 0.17
C PRO A 462 -15.12 -3.78 1.59
N ILE A 463 -15.13 -5.09 1.77
CA ILE A 463 -14.87 -5.76 3.04
C ILE A 463 -13.84 -6.87 2.88
N GLU A 464 -13.17 -7.24 3.96
CA GLU A 464 -12.31 -8.43 4.01
C GLU A 464 -13.12 -9.64 4.46
N CYS A 465 -12.86 -10.81 3.86
CA CYS A 465 -13.53 -12.04 4.25
C CYS A 465 -13.14 -12.44 5.68
N ASN A 466 -14.00 -13.23 6.32
CA ASN A 466 -13.84 -13.76 7.67
C ASN A 466 -13.78 -12.71 8.79
N LEU A 467 -13.85 -11.41 8.46
CA LEU A 467 -14.05 -10.32 9.42
C LEU A 467 -15.54 -9.95 9.50
N GLY A 468 -16.03 -9.77 10.72
CA GLY A 468 -17.38 -9.29 10.97
C GLY A 468 -17.42 -7.76 11.04
N TYR A 469 -18.39 -7.17 10.36
CA TYR A 469 -18.63 -5.73 10.32
C TYR A 469 -20.01 -5.40 10.87
N GLY A 470 -20.09 -4.30 11.62
CA GLY A 470 -21.38 -3.74 12.04
C GLY A 470 -21.94 -2.83 10.96
N LEU A 471 -23.27 -2.73 10.89
CA LEU A 471 -23.98 -1.77 10.05
C LEU A 471 -24.90 -0.92 10.93
N GLN A 472 -24.90 0.39 10.73
CA GLN A 472 -25.86 1.33 11.32
C GLN A 472 -26.69 1.97 10.20
N ILE A 473 -28.00 1.78 10.21
CA ILE A 473 -28.89 2.20 9.14
C ILE A 473 -29.92 3.18 9.68
N ALA A 474 -30.06 4.33 9.02
CA ALA A 474 -31.04 5.34 9.35
C ALA A 474 -31.64 5.97 8.09
N ALA A 475 -32.93 6.28 8.11
CA ALA A 475 -33.61 7.02 7.06
C ALA A 475 -34.62 8.00 7.66
N GLN A 476 -34.90 9.09 6.95
CA GLN A 476 -35.86 10.09 7.43
C GLN A 476 -37.26 9.48 7.58
N ASN A 477 -37.90 9.69 8.74
CA ASN A 477 -39.21 9.12 9.10
C ASN A 477 -39.20 7.58 9.28
N PHE A 478 -38.05 6.98 9.55
CA PHE A 478 -37.92 5.57 9.91
C PHE A 478 -37.15 5.44 11.22
N GLU A 479 -37.44 4.38 11.96
CA GLU A 479 -36.62 3.99 13.11
C GLU A 479 -35.23 3.53 12.62
N SER A 480 -34.18 4.01 13.27
CA SER A 480 -32.82 3.55 12.99
C SER A 480 -32.62 2.13 13.51
N THR A 481 -31.86 1.32 12.78
CA THR A 481 -31.53 -0.05 13.18
C THR A 481 -30.06 -0.36 12.96
N SER A 482 -29.62 -1.50 13.47
CA SER A 482 -28.30 -2.05 13.21
C SER A 482 -28.38 -3.45 12.65
N SER A 483 -27.43 -3.81 11.82
CA SER A 483 -27.25 -5.17 11.30
C SER A 483 -25.76 -5.54 11.34
N ALA A 484 -25.41 -6.72 10.85
CA ALA A 484 -24.03 -7.14 10.67
C ALA A 484 -23.84 -7.81 9.32
N VAL A 485 -22.61 -7.75 8.81
CA VAL A 485 -22.21 -8.45 7.58
C VAL A 485 -20.87 -9.14 7.79
N LYS A 486 -20.76 -10.35 7.25
CA LYS A 486 -19.53 -11.11 7.17
C LYS A 486 -19.55 -11.88 5.86
N ALA A 487 -18.46 -11.83 5.11
CA ALA A 487 -18.28 -12.65 3.92
C ALA A 487 -17.30 -13.78 4.22
N ASP A 488 -17.63 -15.02 3.87
CA ASP A 488 -16.71 -16.16 4.09
C ASP A 488 -15.73 -16.37 2.92
N LYS A 489 -16.06 -15.84 1.75
CA LYS A 489 -15.27 -15.94 0.52
C LYS A 489 -15.38 -14.66 -0.32
N ALA A 490 -14.50 -14.52 -1.30
CA ALA A 490 -14.54 -13.42 -2.25
C ALA A 490 -15.86 -13.39 -3.05
N GLY A 491 -16.26 -12.17 -3.44
CA GLY A 491 -17.50 -11.90 -4.16
C GLY A 491 -18.47 -11.01 -3.38
N ALA A 492 -19.67 -10.83 -3.92
CA ALA A 492 -20.70 -10.00 -3.30
C ALA A 492 -21.53 -10.78 -2.28
N THR A 493 -21.70 -10.23 -1.07
CA THR A 493 -22.61 -10.69 -0.04
C THR A 493 -23.69 -9.63 0.16
N THR A 494 -24.95 -10.00 -0.05
CA THR A 494 -26.07 -9.06 0.11
C THR A 494 -26.67 -9.19 1.51
N VAL A 495 -26.86 -8.06 2.19
CA VAL A 495 -27.59 -7.95 3.45
C VAL A 495 -28.83 -7.10 3.22
N GLU A 496 -29.99 -7.71 3.42
CA GLU A 496 -31.27 -7.02 3.32
C GLU A 496 -31.68 -6.48 4.69
N VAL A 497 -31.98 -5.18 4.75
CA VAL A 497 -32.42 -4.49 5.96
C VAL A 497 -33.74 -3.79 5.66
N SER A 498 -34.80 -4.17 6.35
CA SER A 498 -36.09 -3.48 6.27
C SER A 498 -36.24 -2.48 7.42
N LEU A 499 -36.47 -1.21 7.12
CA LEU A 499 -36.73 -0.17 8.12
C LEU A 499 -38.22 -0.01 8.40
N THR A 500 -38.57 0.10 9.67
CA THR A 500 -39.93 0.38 10.13
C THR A 500 -40.22 1.88 10.04
N PRO A 501 -41.29 2.32 9.34
CA PRO A 501 -41.70 3.71 9.34
C PRO A 501 -41.98 4.17 10.78
N SER A 502 -41.46 5.34 11.17
CA SER A 502 -41.79 5.95 12.45
C SER A 502 -43.26 6.35 12.45
N GLU A 503 -44.11 5.61 13.16
CA GLU A 503 -45.52 5.94 13.26
C GLU A 503 -45.72 7.15 14.18
N VAL A 504 -46.51 8.11 13.70
CA VAL A 504 -47.12 9.13 14.55
C VAL A 504 -48.37 8.49 15.17
N ILE A 505 -48.46 8.46 16.50
CA ILE A 505 -49.63 7.89 17.17
C ILE A 505 -50.77 8.90 17.07
N ILE A 506 -51.83 8.56 16.33
CA ILE A 506 -53.06 9.36 16.23
C ILE A 506 -54.10 8.71 17.14
N THR A 507 -54.52 9.42 18.18
CA THR A 507 -55.62 8.98 19.05
C THR A 507 -56.95 9.59 18.56
N ASP A 508 -58.04 9.38 19.30
CA ASP A 508 -59.30 10.06 19.01
C ASP A 508 -59.26 11.57 19.25
N LYS A 509 -58.33 12.05 20.08
CA LYS A 509 -58.31 13.43 20.56
C LYS A 509 -57.03 14.19 20.25
N GLU A 510 -55.94 13.51 19.91
CA GLU A 510 -54.64 14.15 19.71
C GLU A 510 -53.73 13.39 18.75
N VAL A 511 -52.79 14.13 18.16
CA VAL A 511 -51.65 13.60 17.41
C VAL A 511 -50.43 13.65 18.33
N ILE A 512 -49.94 12.48 18.75
CA ILE A 512 -48.81 12.40 19.68
C ILE A 512 -47.51 12.47 18.89
N LEU A 513 -46.77 13.54 19.12
CA LEU A 513 -45.42 13.76 18.61
C LEU A 513 -44.40 13.62 19.75
N SER A 514 -43.14 13.40 19.38
CA SER A 514 -42.03 13.63 20.30
C SER A 514 -41.97 15.10 20.73
N PRO A 515 -41.31 15.43 21.86
CA PRO A 515 -41.24 16.81 22.34
C PRO A 515 -40.70 17.79 21.28
N ILE A 516 -41.41 18.91 21.08
CA ILE A 516 -40.96 19.99 20.21
C ILE A 516 -40.00 20.89 20.98
N PHE A 517 -38.71 20.78 20.67
CA PHE A 517 -37.68 21.58 21.33
C PHE A 517 -37.63 23.01 20.77
N PHE A 518 -37.76 23.98 21.68
CA PHE A 518 -37.52 25.41 21.45
C PHE A 518 -36.26 25.83 22.21
N GLU A 519 -35.51 26.79 21.69
CA GLU A 519 -34.41 27.40 22.45
C GLU A 519 -34.93 28.10 23.73
N TYR A 520 -34.10 28.12 24.78
CA TYR A 520 -34.41 28.79 26.04
C TYR A 520 -34.68 30.28 25.79
N ASP A 521 -35.81 30.79 26.30
CA ASP A 521 -36.31 32.17 26.09
C ASP A 521 -36.51 32.58 24.62
N LYS A 522 -36.72 31.61 23.71
CA LYS A 522 -37.07 31.90 22.32
C LYS A 522 -38.29 31.12 21.85
N SER A 523 -38.90 31.63 20.79
CA SER A 523 -40.02 30.99 20.07
C SER A 523 -39.61 30.37 18.73
N ASN A 524 -38.34 30.48 18.33
CA ASN A 524 -37.84 29.88 17.10
C ASN A 524 -37.81 28.34 17.21
N ILE A 525 -38.28 27.67 16.17
CA ILE A 525 -38.30 26.20 16.07
C ILE A 525 -36.90 25.72 15.69
N THR A 526 -36.38 24.75 16.44
CA THR A 526 -35.08 24.11 16.15
C THR A 526 -35.18 23.17 14.95
N ALA A 527 -34.05 22.79 14.33
CA ALA A 527 -34.06 21.81 13.24
C ALA A 527 -34.68 20.45 13.65
N GLN A 528 -34.47 20.04 14.90
CA GLN A 528 -35.09 18.84 15.46
C GLN A 528 -36.61 19.02 15.66
N GLY A 529 -37.05 20.16 16.19
CA GLY A 529 -38.46 20.49 16.30
C GLY A 529 -39.16 20.57 14.95
N ALA A 530 -38.48 21.10 13.93
CA ALA A 530 -38.95 21.16 12.56
C ALA A 530 -39.16 19.75 11.95
N ALA A 531 -38.21 18.83 12.17
CA ALA A 531 -38.33 17.45 11.70
C ALA A 531 -39.51 16.70 12.35
N GLU A 532 -39.80 16.99 13.61
CA GLU A 532 -40.97 16.41 14.29
C GLU A 532 -42.29 17.03 13.81
N LEU A 533 -42.33 18.36 13.62
CA LEU A 533 -43.50 19.04 13.05
C LEU A 533 -43.78 18.62 11.60
N ASP A 534 -42.76 18.27 10.82
CA ASP A 534 -42.94 17.73 9.47
C ASP A 534 -43.73 16.41 9.48
N LYS A 535 -43.67 15.62 10.57
CA LYS A 535 -44.51 14.43 10.73
C LYS A 535 -45.99 14.81 10.91
N LEU A 536 -46.29 15.84 11.68
CA LEU A 536 -47.66 16.37 11.82
C LEU A 536 -48.17 16.96 10.50
N VAL A 537 -47.33 17.71 9.78
CA VAL A 537 -47.66 18.21 8.43
C VAL A 537 -48.05 17.06 7.52
N LYS A 538 -47.31 15.95 7.56
CA LYS A 538 -47.66 14.75 6.79
C LYS A 538 -49.03 14.19 7.18
N VAL A 539 -49.30 14.02 8.48
CA VAL A 539 -50.60 13.56 8.99
C VAL A 539 -51.75 14.46 8.49
N MET A 540 -51.58 15.78 8.55
CA MET A 540 -52.61 16.73 8.10
C MET A 540 -52.77 16.79 6.58
N LYS A 541 -51.71 16.53 5.80
CA LYS A 541 -51.82 16.38 4.34
C LYS A 541 -52.55 15.09 3.94
N ASP A 542 -52.27 14.01 4.66
CA ASP A 542 -52.91 12.72 4.45
C ASP A 542 -54.39 12.74 4.94
N ASN A 543 -54.77 13.73 5.78
CA ASN A 543 -56.14 13.95 6.27
C ASN A 543 -56.59 15.41 6.09
N PRO A 544 -56.98 15.85 4.86
CA PRO A 544 -57.24 17.26 4.57
C PRO A 544 -58.39 17.93 5.36
N SER A 545 -59.32 17.13 5.92
CA SER A 545 -60.41 17.57 6.79
C SER A 545 -59.98 17.80 8.23
N MET A 546 -58.80 17.34 8.61
CA MET A 546 -58.31 17.37 9.98
C MET A 546 -57.99 18.80 10.40
N VAL A 547 -58.58 19.21 11.53
CA VAL A 547 -58.33 20.51 12.16
C VAL A 547 -57.61 20.28 13.48
N ILE A 548 -56.44 20.88 13.63
CA ILE A 548 -55.59 20.75 14.83
C ILE A 548 -55.58 22.05 15.63
N PHE A 549 -55.63 21.92 16.96
CA PHE A 549 -55.41 23.00 17.92
C PHE A 549 -54.14 22.72 18.73
N VAL A 550 -53.17 23.63 18.61
CA VAL A 550 -51.89 23.56 19.31
C VAL A 550 -52.01 24.23 20.67
N LYS A 551 -51.87 23.46 21.75
CA LYS A 551 -51.61 24.04 23.07
C LYS A 551 -50.11 24.13 23.29
N SER A 552 -49.63 25.27 23.77
CA SER A 552 -48.23 25.40 24.21
C SER A 552 -48.15 25.73 25.68
N HIS A 553 -47.21 25.10 26.38
CA HIS A 553 -47.03 25.21 27.83
C HIS A 553 -45.57 25.56 28.17
N THR A 554 -45.37 26.18 29.32
CA THR A 554 -44.06 26.43 29.91
C THR A 554 -43.88 25.62 31.19
N ASP A 555 -42.66 25.61 31.73
CA ASP A 555 -42.45 25.24 33.13
C ASP A 555 -42.96 26.36 34.07
N SER A 556 -42.89 26.13 35.38
CA SER A 556 -43.34 27.08 36.41
C SER A 556 -42.31 28.17 36.74
N LYS A 557 -41.16 28.21 36.07
CA LYS A 557 -40.11 29.19 36.34
C LYS A 557 -40.44 30.50 35.65
N GLY A 558 -40.35 31.61 36.39
CA GLY A 558 -40.72 32.94 35.91
C GLY A 558 -42.17 33.34 36.23
N SER A 559 -42.54 34.57 35.90
CA SER A 559 -43.87 35.10 36.21
C SER A 559 -44.95 34.52 35.29
N ASN A 560 -46.19 34.43 35.80
CA ASN A 560 -47.33 33.94 35.02
C ASN A 560 -47.52 34.71 33.71
N ASP A 561 -47.43 36.05 33.76
CA ASP A 561 -47.54 36.92 32.59
C ASP A 561 -46.46 36.66 31.54
N TYR A 562 -45.23 36.39 32.00
CA TYR A 562 -44.12 36.05 31.12
C TYR A 562 -44.34 34.69 30.45
N ASN A 563 -44.69 33.67 31.23
CA ASN A 563 -44.92 32.32 30.76
C ASN A 563 -46.11 32.22 29.78
N LEU A 564 -47.17 32.99 30.03
CA LEU A 564 -48.30 33.09 29.12
C LEU A 564 -47.87 33.70 27.78
N LYS A 565 -47.12 34.81 27.79
CA LYS A 565 -46.59 35.43 26.56
C LYS A 565 -45.62 34.50 25.81
N LEU A 566 -44.76 33.78 26.52
CA LEU A 566 -43.78 32.87 25.92
C LEU A 566 -44.46 31.68 25.25
N SER A 567 -45.39 31.01 25.94
CA SER A 567 -46.16 29.92 25.35
C SER A 567 -47.03 30.38 24.17
N GLU A 568 -47.61 31.59 24.22
CA GLU A 568 -48.37 32.14 23.10
C GLU A 568 -47.48 32.29 21.86
N ARG A 569 -46.30 32.90 22.00
CA ARG A 569 -45.33 33.00 20.89
C ARG A 569 -44.92 31.64 20.33
N ARG A 570 -44.74 30.63 21.18
CA ARG A 570 -44.41 29.25 20.74
C ARG A 570 -45.57 28.59 19.99
N ALA A 571 -46.80 28.75 20.47
CA ALA A 571 -47.99 28.26 19.76
C ALA A 571 -48.10 28.89 18.36
N GLN A 572 -47.94 30.22 18.27
CA GLN A 572 -48.00 30.92 16.98
C GLN A 572 -46.87 30.53 16.04
N SER A 573 -45.65 30.35 16.55
CA SER A 573 -44.51 29.92 15.73
C SER A 573 -44.72 28.52 15.15
N THR A 574 -45.28 27.60 15.94
CA THR A 574 -45.67 26.26 15.49
C THR A 574 -46.75 26.31 14.40
N VAL A 575 -47.81 27.11 14.60
CA VAL A 575 -48.87 27.32 13.60
C VAL A 575 -48.28 27.85 12.30
N GLN A 576 -47.48 28.92 12.37
CA GLN A 576 -46.84 29.54 11.20
C GLN A 576 -45.94 28.55 10.45
N TYR A 577 -45.17 27.73 11.16
CA TYR A 577 -44.34 26.70 10.53
C TYR A 577 -45.20 25.69 9.75
N ILE A 578 -46.25 25.15 10.36
CA ILE A 578 -47.14 24.17 9.72
C ILE A 578 -47.81 24.78 8.47
N VAL A 579 -48.25 26.03 8.57
CA VAL A 579 -48.84 26.78 7.42
C VAL A 579 -47.81 27.00 6.32
N SER A 580 -46.58 27.36 6.66
CA SER A 580 -45.48 27.53 5.69
C SER A 580 -45.17 26.26 4.89
N LYS A 581 -45.54 25.08 5.42
CA LYS A 581 -45.39 23.77 4.76
C LYS A 581 -46.61 23.37 3.92
N GLY A 582 -47.57 24.28 3.75
CA GLY A 582 -48.71 24.14 2.84
C GLY A 582 -50.01 23.63 3.48
N ILE A 583 -50.14 23.67 4.80
CA ILE A 583 -51.42 23.41 5.49
C ILE A 583 -52.26 24.70 5.49
N SER A 584 -53.55 24.60 5.19
CA SER A 584 -54.46 25.75 5.22
C SER A 584 -54.53 26.36 6.62
N GLN A 585 -54.52 27.70 6.71
CA GLN A 585 -54.67 28.44 7.97
C GLN A 585 -55.96 28.05 8.72
N GLY A 586 -57.01 27.63 8.01
CA GLY A 586 -58.26 27.16 8.62
C GLY A 586 -58.17 25.80 9.33
N ASN A 587 -57.12 25.02 9.04
CA ASN A 587 -56.94 23.67 9.59
C ASN A 587 -56.00 23.62 10.79
N ILE A 588 -55.37 24.74 11.16
CA ILE A 588 -54.42 24.79 12.27
C ILE A 588 -54.59 26.09 13.05
N SER A 589 -54.73 25.98 14.37
CA SER A 589 -54.79 27.13 15.29
C SER A 589 -53.99 26.81 16.55
N GLY A 590 -53.67 27.80 17.37
CA GLY A 590 -52.91 27.56 18.59
C GLY A 590 -53.06 28.66 19.62
N LYS A 591 -52.80 28.30 20.89
CA LYS A 591 -52.85 29.20 22.04
C LYS A 591 -51.83 28.81 23.11
N GLY A 592 -51.27 29.82 23.78
CA GLY A 592 -50.42 29.66 24.95
C GLY A 592 -51.22 29.51 26.24
N PHE A 593 -50.78 28.59 27.10
CA PHE A 593 -51.39 28.32 28.41
C PHE A 593 -50.42 28.61 29.57
N GLY A 594 -49.21 29.09 29.29
CA GLY A 594 -48.18 29.33 30.30
C GLY A 594 -47.93 28.09 31.15
N SER A 595 -47.81 28.30 32.46
CA SER A 595 -47.60 27.25 33.46
C SER A 595 -48.90 26.78 34.14
N THR A 596 -50.08 27.20 33.68
CA THR A 596 -51.34 26.98 34.40
C THR A 596 -51.88 25.54 34.28
N GLU A 597 -51.48 24.82 33.23
CA GLU A 597 -51.87 23.43 32.95
C GLU A 597 -50.63 22.51 32.97
N GLN A 598 -50.06 22.30 34.16
CA GLN A 598 -48.92 21.40 34.35
C GLN A 598 -49.31 19.94 34.04
N LYS A 599 -48.46 19.24 33.27
CA LYS A 599 -48.60 17.80 33.02
C LYS A 599 -48.13 17.01 34.23
N VAL A 600 -47.03 17.44 34.84
CA VAL A 600 -46.57 16.96 36.14
C VAL A 600 -46.83 18.06 37.15
N SER A 601 -47.79 17.81 38.04
CA SER A 601 -48.18 18.75 39.10
C SER A 601 -47.11 18.80 40.19
N CYS A 602 -46.11 19.67 40.02
CA CYS A 602 -45.01 19.88 40.95
C CYS A 602 -44.94 21.33 41.48
N GLY A 603 -45.90 22.19 41.14
CA GLY A 603 -45.91 23.58 41.59
C GLY A 603 -44.67 24.32 41.09
N THR A 604 -43.93 24.98 41.98
CA THR A 604 -42.67 25.69 41.67
C THR A 604 -41.42 24.83 41.84
N ASP A 605 -41.54 23.65 42.45
CA ASP A 605 -40.40 22.84 42.92
C ASP A 605 -40.18 21.60 42.03
N CYS A 606 -40.31 21.79 40.72
CA CYS A 606 -40.14 20.74 39.72
C CYS A 606 -38.66 20.38 39.52
N THR A 607 -38.35 19.10 39.34
CA THR A 607 -37.02 18.68 38.87
C THR A 607 -36.79 19.12 37.43
N ALA A 608 -35.54 19.11 36.96
CA ALA A 608 -35.22 19.46 35.58
C ALA A 608 -35.98 18.59 34.55
N GLU A 609 -36.17 17.30 34.87
CA GLU A 609 -36.92 16.34 34.05
C GLU A 609 -38.42 16.66 34.06
N GLN A 610 -38.99 17.02 35.21
CA GLN A 610 -40.41 17.40 35.32
C GLN A 610 -40.68 18.73 34.61
N ASP A 611 -39.77 19.70 34.72
CA ASP A 611 -39.81 20.94 33.96
C ASP A 611 -39.73 20.69 32.45
N ALA A 612 -38.89 19.76 32.02
CA ALA A 612 -38.81 19.36 30.61
C ALA A 612 -40.12 18.75 30.10
N GLN A 613 -40.83 17.98 30.94
CA GLN A 613 -42.15 17.45 30.59
C GLN A 613 -43.24 18.53 30.57
N ASN A 614 -43.14 19.54 31.43
CA ASN A 614 -44.09 20.66 31.46
C ASN A 614 -43.90 21.64 30.30
N ARG A 615 -42.64 21.85 29.83
CA ARG A 615 -42.32 22.59 28.60
C ARG A 615 -42.66 21.79 27.35
N ARG A 616 -43.94 21.76 26.99
CA ARG A 616 -44.46 20.93 25.89
C ARG A 616 -45.39 21.70 24.96
N SER A 617 -45.64 21.11 23.79
CA SER A 617 -46.78 21.46 22.96
C SER A 617 -47.64 20.22 22.73
N GLU A 618 -48.95 20.38 22.76
CA GLU A 618 -49.94 19.33 22.54
C GLU A 618 -50.73 19.64 21.26
N PHE A 619 -51.07 18.61 20.48
CA PHE A 619 -51.70 18.76 19.17
C PHE A 619 -53.06 18.09 19.17
N LEU A 620 -54.08 18.84 19.55
CA LEU A 620 -55.43 18.34 19.76
C LEU A 620 -56.21 18.30 18.44
N ILE A 621 -56.94 17.23 18.20
CA ILE A 621 -57.82 17.07 17.03
C ILE A 621 -59.17 17.71 17.36
N VAL A 622 -59.48 18.80 16.68
CA VAL A 622 -60.77 19.52 16.81
C VAL A 622 -61.81 18.95 15.86
N LYS A 623 -61.35 18.45 14.71
CA LYS A 623 -62.17 17.81 13.68
C LYS A 623 -61.30 16.78 12.95
N LYS A 624 -61.84 15.59 12.67
CA LYS A 624 -61.22 14.57 11.83
C LYS A 624 -61.67 14.75 10.38
#